data_AF-A0A820QPP0-F1
#
_entry.id   AF-A0A820QPP0-F1
#
_cell.length_a   1.000
_cell.length_b   1.000
_cell.length_c   1.000
_cell.angle_alpha   90.00
_cell.angle_beta   90.00
_cell.angle_gamma   90.00
#
_symmetry.space_group_name_H-M   'P 1'
#
loop_
_entity.id
_entity.type
_entity.pdbx_description
1 polymer ?
#
loop_
_entity_poly.entity_id
_entity_poly.type
_entity_poly.pdbx_seq_one_letter_code
_entity_poly.pdbx_strand_id
1 'polypeptide(L)'
;EEAGGSTGWHRLGNLLLVIGQFNKAEELYNVLLEQTSDEDEKQHYFNQLAYVKNEQGDYGKAIWYHEKVLEIRQKTLPSNHILLATSYNKI
;
A
#
# COMPACT_ATOMS: atom_id res chain seq x y z
N GLU A 1 6.09 -24.87 -3.29
CA GLU A 1 6.76 -23.60 -3.58
C GLU A 1 5.71 -22.49 -3.57
N GLU A 2 5.91 -21.48 -2.73
CA GLU A 2 4.89 -20.66 -2.06
C GLU A 2 4.14 -19.64 -2.95
N ALA A 3 3.33 -20.11 -3.89
CA ALA A 3 2.46 -19.22 -4.68
C ALA A 3 1.07 -18.95 -4.04
N GLY A 4 0.86 -19.33 -2.77
CA GLY A 4 -0.49 -19.34 -2.15
C GLY A 4 -0.78 -18.27 -1.09
N GLY A 5 0.25 -17.68 -0.45
CA GLY A 5 0.08 -16.82 0.73
C GLY A 5 -0.31 -15.38 0.41
N SER A 6 0.49 -14.71 -0.41
CA SER A 6 0.31 -13.30 -0.83
C SER A 6 -1.07 -13.07 -1.46
N THR A 7 -1.49 -13.94 -2.37
CA THR A 7 -2.78 -13.84 -3.08
C THR A 7 -4.00 -13.98 -2.17
N GLY A 8 -3.92 -14.79 -1.11
CA GLY A 8 -5.01 -14.97 -0.15
C GLY A 8 -5.22 -13.73 0.72
N TRP A 9 -4.13 -13.18 1.24
CA TRP A 9 -4.16 -11.96 2.05
C TRP A 9 -4.57 -10.72 1.26
N HIS A 10 -4.13 -10.59 0.01
CA HIS A 10 -4.60 -9.53 -0.89
C HIS A 10 -6.11 -9.57 -1.11
N ARG A 11 -6.68 -10.76 -1.30
CA ARG A 11 -8.13 -10.92 -1.44
C ARG A 11 -8.88 -10.55 -0.16
N LEU A 12 -8.35 -10.95 0.99
CA LEU A 12 -8.94 -10.60 2.28
C LEU A 12 -8.91 -9.08 2.51
N GLY A 13 -7.77 -8.44 2.28
CA GLY A 13 -7.63 -6.98 2.40
C GLY A 13 -8.62 -6.24 1.50
N ASN A 14 -8.68 -6.61 0.22
CA ASN A 14 -9.63 -6.02 -0.72
C ASN A 14 -11.09 -6.23 -0.29
N LEU A 15 -11.44 -7.42 0.23
CA LEU A 15 -12.77 -7.68 0.76
C LEU A 15 -13.09 -6.77 1.95
N LEU A 16 -12.15 -6.60 2.89
CA LEU A 16 -12.31 -5.72 4.05
C LEU A 16 -12.54 -4.27 3.62
N LEU A 17 -11.83 -3.79 2.60
CA LEU A 17 -12.04 -2.46 2.01
C LEU A 17 -13.44 -2.32 1.41
N VAL A 18 -13.87 -3.28 0.58
CA VAL A 18 -15.18 -3.24 -0.09
C VAL A 18 -16.34 -3.24 0.89
N ILE A 19 -16.22 -3.95 2.02
CA ILE A 19 -17.27 -3.99 3.06
C ILE A 19 -17.11 -2.87 4.10
N GLY A 20 -16.20 -1.92 3.89
CA GLY A 20 -15.99 -0.75 4.76
C GLY A 20 -15.33 -1.06 6.11
N GLN A 21 -14.73 -2.24 6.27
CA GLN A 21 -14.00 -2.62 7.50
C GLN A 21 -12.57 -2.07 7.49
N PHE A 22 -12.45 -0.75 7.40
CA PHE A 22 -11.17 -0.03 7.25
C PHE A 22 -10.18 -0.30 8.38
N ASN A 23 -10.64 -0.38 9.64
CA ASN A 23 -9.75 -0.66 10.78
C ASN A 23 -9.12 -2.06 10.69
N LYS A 24 -9.86 -3.06 10.21
CA LYS A 24 -9.32 -4.41 10.02
C LYS A 24 -8.42 -4.50 8.79
N ALA A 25 -8.75 -3.78 7.73
CA ALA A 25 -7.88 -3.68 6.56
C ALA A 25 -6.53 -3.05 6.95
N GLU A 26 -6.55 -1.97 7.73
CA GLU A 26 -5.35 -1.34 8.27
C GLU A 26 -4.50 -2.30 9.11
N GLU A 27 -5.11 -2.99 10.07
CA GLU A 27 -4.40 -3.97 10.90
C GLU A 27 -3.75 -5.07 10.04
N LEU A 28 -4.51 -5.63 9.09
CA LEU A 28 -4.01 -6.65 8.17
C LEU A 28 -2.81 -6.14 7.36
N TYR A 29 -2.93 -4.97 6.72
CA TYR A 29 -1.86 -4.45 5.88
C TYR A 29 -0.61 -4.07 6.68
N ASN A 30 -0.75 -3.58 7.92
CA ASN A 30 0.41 -3.33 8.79
C ASN A 30 1.12 -4.64 9.17
N VAL A 31 0.38 -5.70 9.52
CA VAL A 31 0.98 -7.01 9.82
C VAL A 31 1.72 -7.57 8.60
N LEU A 32 1.12 -7.50 7.40
CA LEU A 32 1.78 -7.97 6.17
C LEU A 32 3.02 -7.14 5.83
N LEU A 33 2.96 -5.83 6.04
CA LEU A 33 4.07 -4.92 5.82
C LEU A 33 5.27 -5.25 6.73
N GLU A 34 5.02 -5.61 7.99
CA GLU A 34 6.07 -6.02 8.93
C GLU A 34 6.69 -7.39 8.59
N GLN A 35 5.94 -8.27 7.93
CA GLN A 35 6.38 -9.63 7.59
C GLN A 35 7.12 -9.72 6.24
N THR A 36 6.85 -8.80 5.32
CA THR A 36 7.45 -8.85 3.99
C THR A 36 8.78 -8.07 3.92
N SER A 37 9.77 -8.67 3.27
CA SER A 37 11.00 -7.98 2.86
C SER A 37 10.95 -7.52 1.40
N ASP A 38 9.94 -7.94 0.64
CA ASP A 38 9.79 -7.65 -0.78
C ASP A 38 9.29 -6.20 -1.00
N GLU A 39 10.04 -5.42 -1.77
CA GLU A 39 9.74 -4.00 -1.98
C GLU A 39 8.47 -3.77 -2.83
N ASP A 40 8.13 -4.70 -3.73
CA ASP A 40 6.90 -4.60 -4.53
C ASP A 40 5.66 -4.88 -3.67
N GLU A 41 5.73 -5.87 -2.76
CA GLU A 41 4.69 -6.13 -1.77
C GLU A 41 4.54 -4.96 -0.79
N LYS A 42 5.66 -4.43 -0.25
CA LYS A 42 5.61 -3.21 0.59
C LYS A 42 4.95 -2.05 -0.14
N GLN A 43 5.31 -1.82 -1.40
CA GLN A 43 4.70 -0.78 -2.21
C GLN A 43 3.19 -0.98 -2.34
N HIS A 44 2.74 -2.23 -2.52
CA HIS A 44 1.31 -2.55 -2.56
C HIS A 44 0.64 -2.20 -1.22
N TYR A 45 1.16 -2.69 -0.10
CA TYR A 45 0.58 -2.47 1.22
C TYR A 45 0.55 -0.98 1.62
N PHE A 46 1.61 -0.22 1.33
CA PHE A 46 1.60 1.22 1.55
C PHE A 46 0.50 1.94 0.74
N ASN A 47 0.28 1.55 -0.53
CA ASN A 47 -0.82 2.12 -1.30
C ASN A 47 -2.21 1.80 -0.70
N GLN A 48 -2.40 0.57 -0.21
CA GLN A 48 -3.66 0.20 0.45
C GLN A 48 -3.86 0.93 1.77
N LEU A 49 -2.80 1.10 2.57
CA LEU A 49 -2.84 1.89 3.80
C LEU A 49 -3.15 3.37 3.53
N ALA A 50 -2.57 3.95 2.47
CA ALA A 50 -2.91 5.31 2.06
C ALA A 50 -4.40 5.44 1.69
N TYR A 51 -4.94 4.45 0.96
CA TYR A 51 -6.36 4.39 0.65
C TYR A 51 -7.22 4.31 1.91
N VAL A 52 -6.90 3.40 2.84
CA VAL A 52 -7.60 3.29 4.13
C VAL A 52 -7.60 4.61 4.90
N LYS A 53 -6.47 5.31 4.93
CA LYS A 53 -6.36 6.59 5.62
C LYS A 53 -7.17 7.70 4.97
N ASN A 54 -7.28 7.72 3.64
CA ASN A 54 -8.20 8.62 2.95
C ASN A 54 -9.66 8.35 3.32
N GLU A 55 -10.07 7.08 3.35
CA GLU A 55 -11.45 6.70 3.72
C GLU A 55 -11.76 7.02 5.20
N GLN A 56 -10.76 6.97 6.08
CA GLN A 56 -10.87 7.38 7.48
C GLN A 56 -10.77 8.91 7.69
N GLY A 57 -10.44 9.69 6.64
CA GLY A 57 -10.22 11.14 6.74
C GLY A 57 -8.89 11.57 7.36
N ASP A 58 -7.96 10.64 7.59
CA ASP A 58 -6.60 10.90 8.10
C ASP A 58 -5.64 11.17 6.92
N TYR A 59 -5.87 12.29 6.23
CA TYR A 59 -5.11 12.66 5.03
C TYR A 59 -3.61 12.83 5.30
N GLY A 60 -3.23 13.22 6.52
CA GLY A 60 -1.83 13.35 6.91
C GLY A 60 -1.09 12.01 6.85
N LYS A 61 -1.68 10.95 7.40
CA LYS A 61 -1.11 9.60 7.25
C LYS A 61 -1.24 9.06 5.83
N ALA A 62 -2.29 9.41 5.09
CA ALA A 62 -2.42 9.01 3.70
C ALA A 62 -1.26 9.53 2.85
N ILE A 63 -0.90 10.82 3.00
CA ILE A 63 0.25 11.43 2.35
C ILE A 63 1.55 10.72 2.77
N TRP A 64 1.74 10.48 4.07
CA TRP A 64 2.93 9.76 4.56
C TRP A 64 3.11 8.39 3.89
N TYR A 65 2.04 7.62 3.73
CA TYR A 65 2.08 6.34 3.03
C TYR A 65 2.36 6.50 1.52
N HIS A 66 1.81 7.53 0.87
CA HIS A 66 2.13 7.84 -0.53
C HIS A 66 3.59 8.26 -0.73
N GLU A 67 4.20 8.97 0.23
CA GLU A 67 5.64 9.27 0.24
C GLU A 67 6.47 7.98 0.34
N LYS A 68 6.06 7.00 1.15
CA LYS A 68 6.73 5.69 1.21
C LYS A 68 6.70 4.94 -0.11
N VAL A 69 5.57 4.99 -0.83
CA VAL A 69 5.47 4.44 -2.19
C VAL A 69 6.42 5.16 -3.16
N LEU A 70 6.50 6.48 -3.06
CA LEU A 70 7.41 7.28 -3.88
C LEU A 70 8.89 6.95 -3.60
N GLU A 71 9.28 6.81 -2.33
CA GLU A 71 10.65 6.43 -1.93
C GLU A 71 11.08 5.10 -2.57
N ILE A 72 10.20 4.08 -2.56
CA ILE A 72 10.48 2.79 -3.19
C ILE A 72 10.63 2.96 -4.71
N ARG A 73 9.68 3.63 -5.36
CA ARG A 73 9.69 3.84 -6.81
C ARG A 73 10.91 4.63 -7.30
N GLN A 74 11.37 5.62 -6.55
CA GLN A 74 12.56 6.38 -6.89
C GLN A 74 13.84 5.53 -6.83
N LYS A 75 13.89 4.50 -5.97
CA LYS A 75 15.02 3.58 -5.88
C LYS A 75 15.01 2.53 -6.99
N THR A 76 13.82 2.09 -7.41
CA THR A 76 13.67 0.95 -8.33
C THR A 76 13.47 1.36 -9.79
N LEU A 77 12.98 2.58 -10.06
CA LEU A 77 12.61 3.02 -11.40
C LEU A 77 13.53 4.14 -11.93
N PRO A 78 13.73 4.21 -13.26
CA PRO A 78 14.37 5.36 -13.88
C PRO A 78 13.61 6.67 -13.60
N SER A 79 14.32 7.80 -13.57
CA SER A 79 13.77 9.11 -13.21
C SER A 79 12.65 9.61 -14.14
N ASN A 80 12.53 9.09 -15.36
CA ASN A 80 11.48 9.43 -16.32
C ASN A 80 10.30 8.44 -16.33
N HIS A 81 10.24 7.51 -15.38
CA HIS A 81 9.21 6.49 -15.36
C HIS A 81 7.83 7.07 -14.99
N ILE A 82 6.80 6.69 -15.75
CA ILE A 82 5.43 7.23 -15.61
C ILE A 82 4.83 7.04 -14.21
N LEU A 83 5.19 5.96 -13.51
CA LEU A 83 4.71 5.71 -12.14
C LEU A 83 5.20 6.74 -11.11
N LEU A 84 6.31 7.45 -11.37
CA LEU A 84 6.76 8.55 -10.51
C LEU A 84 5.79 9.73 -10.60
N ALA A 85 5.33 10.08 -11.81
CA ALA A 85 4.32 11.14 -11.99
C ALA A 85 3.02 10.81 -11.25
N THR A 86 2.56 9.55 -11.31
CA THR A 86 1.38 9.10 -10.57
C THR A 86 1.58 9.23 -9.06
N SER A 87 2.77 8.91 -8.53
CA SER A 87 3.08 9.08 -7.10
C SER A 87 3.06 10.55 -6.67
N TYR A 88 3.66 11.45 -7.47
CA TYR A 88 3.65 12.88 -7.16
C TYR A 88 2.24 13.47 -7.13
N ASN A 89 1.32 12.98 -7.96
CA ASN A 89 -0.07 13.43 -7.95
C ASN A 89 -0.88 13.00 -6.70
N LYS A 90 -0.33 12.11 -5.87
CA LYS A 90 -0.98 11.57 -4.67
C LYS A 90 -0.50 12.24 -3.38
N ILE A 91 0.43 13.18 -3.48
CA ILE A 91 1.03 13.98 -2.41
C ILE A 91 0.60 15.42 -2.64
#